data_AF-A0A1J0VUN9-F1
#
_entry.id   AF-A0A1J0VUN9-F1
#
_cell.length_a   1.000
_cell.length_b   1.000
_cell.length_c   1.000
_cell.angle_alpha   90.00
_cell.angle_beta   90.00
_cell.angle_gamma   90.00
#
_symmetry.space_group_name_H-M   'P 1'
#
loop_
_entity.id
_entity.type
_entity.pdbx_description
1 polymer ?
#
loop_
_entity_poly.entity_id
_entity_poly.type
_entity_poly.pdbx_seq_one_letter_code
_entity_poly.pdbx_strand_id
1 'polypeptide(L)'
;MNMNSKTRFPIAGAALTFIATVHTIMGVVLLSVSDQDIELSFWFTTFGVVGIGLGLAMIELERARGFVPGSVLIVLAVTVVFGLVFEPVSGFITLLVPLGAGALGWWRARAQQPTSA
;
A
#
# COMPACT_ATOMS: atom_id res chain seq x y z
N MET A 1 -0.16 16.27 -18.92
CA MET A 1 -1.29 15.90 -18.03
C MET A 1 -2.09 14.85 -18.76
N ASN A 2 -2.14 13.60 -18.29
CA ASN A 2 -2.85 12.53 -18.99
C ASN A 2 -4.37 12.74 -18.82
N MET A 3 -5.08 13.03 -19.92
CA MET A 3 -6.50 13.43 -19.90
C MET A 3 -7.48 12.31 -19.52
N ASN A 4 -7.00 11.07 -19.36
CA ASN A 4 -7.81 9.89 -19.03
C ASN A 4 -7.78 9.48 -17.54
N SER A 5 -7.12 10.26 -16.67
CA SER A 5 -7.06 9.92 -15.24
C SER A 5 -8.36 10.31 -14.53
N LYS A 6 -9.00 9.33 -13.88
CA LYS A 6 -10.21 9.54 -13.05
C LYS A 6 -9.91 10.05 -11.64
N THR A 7 -8.65 10.01 -11.22
CA THR A 7 -8.19 10.66 -9.99
C THR A 7 -7.12 11.70 -10.28
N ARG A 8 -7.18 12.83 -9.59
CA ARG A 8 -6.10 13.84 -9.62
C ARG A 8 -4.94 13.43 -8.70
N PHE A 9 -5.25 12.74 -7.60
CA PHE A 9 -4.29 12.33 -6.58
C PHE A 9 -4.58 10.88 -6.16
N PRO A 10 -3.75 9.90 -6.58
CA PRO A 10 -3.90 8.49 -6.19
C PRO A 10 -3.35 8.27 -4.78
N ILE A 11 -4.11 8.68 -3.76
CA ILE A 11 -3.64 8.78 -2.36
C ILE A 11 -3.27 7.40 -1.80
N ALA A 12 -4.08 6.37 -2.05
CA ALA A 12 -3.88 5.06 -1.44
C ALA A 12 -2.59 4.41 -1.97
N GLY A 13 -2.41 4.39 -3.29
CA GLY A 13 -1.20 3.85 -3.91
C GLY A 13 0.04 4.69 -3.62
N ALA A 14 -0.06 6.02 -3.58
CA ALA A 14 1.06 6.89 -3.22
C ALA A 14 1.52 6.67 -1.76
N ALA A 15 0.58 6.55 -0.82
CA ALA A 15 0.89 6.27 0.58
C ALA A 15 1.59 4.91 0.74
N LEU A 16 1.08 3.85 0.08
CA LEU A 16 1.71 2.54 0.12
C LEU A 16 3.13 2.58 -0.48
N THR A 17 3.31 3.23 -1.62
CA THR A 17 4.61 3.37 -2.28
C THR A 17 5.62 4.08 -1.38
N PHE A 18 5.20 5.15 -0.71
CA PHE A 18 6.06 5.89 0.22
C PHE A 18 6.50 5.02 1.40
N ILE A 19 5.55 4.37 2.08
CA ILE A 19 5.83 3.47 3.22
C ILE A 19 6.79 2.35 2.81
N ALA A 20 6.56 1.75 1.65
CA ALA A 20 7.36 0.65 1.14
C ALA A 20 8.78 1.11 0.71
N THR A 21 8.92 2.35 0.22
CA THR A 21 10.22 2.96 -0.06
C THR A 21 11.02 3.14 1.24
N VAL A 22 10.37 3.63 2.31
CA VAL A 22 11.01 3.75 3.62
C VAL A 22 11.48 2.37 4.12
N HIS A 23 10.67 1.31 3.99
CA HIS A 23 11.08 -0.04 4.37
C HIS A 23 12.27 -0.56 3.55
N THR A 24 12.28 -0.28 2.25
CA THR A 24 13.39 -0.66 1.38
C THR A 24 14.69 0.04 1.81
N ILE A 25 14.63 1.34 2.09
CA ILE A 25 15.78 2.12 2.58
C ILE A 25 16.25 1.58 3.92
N MET A 26 15.32 1.32 4.86
CA MET A 26 15.66 0.74 6.16
C MET A 26 16.35 -0.62 6.02
N GLY A 27 15.85 -1.50 5.15
CA GLY A 27 16.49 -2.79 4.88
C GLY A 27 17.93 -2.63 4.38
N VAL A 28 18.17 -1.71 3.43
CA VAL A 28 19.52 -1.39 2.93
C VAL A 28 20.43 -0.82 4.02
N VAL A 29 19.90 0.05 4.88
CA VAL A 29 20.65 0.60 6.02
C VAL A 29 20.98 -0.50 7.04
N LEU A 30 20.06 -1.43 7.29
CA LEU A 30 20.32 -2.56 8.18
C LEU A 30 21.40 -3.49 7.60
N LEU A 31 21.46 -3.69 6.27
CA LEU A 31 22.56 -4.43 5.64
C LEU A 31 23.93 -3.78 5.85
N SER A 32 24.00 -2.45 5.97
CA SER A 32 25.28 -1.73 6.08
C SER A 32 25.82 -1.63 7.51
N VAL A 33 25.07 -2.09 8.51
CA VAL A 33 25.46 -2.10 9.93
C VAL A 33 25.87 -3.53 10.32
N SER A 34 27.14 -3.73 10.70
CA SER A 34 27.78 -5.05 10.86
C SER A 34 27.21 -5.97 11.95
N ASP A 35 26.40 -5.43 12.87
CA ASP A 35 25.86 -6.17 14.03
C ASP A 35 24.34 -6.42 13.93
N GLN A 36 23.71 -6.15 12.78
CA GLN A 36 22.28 -6.35 12.59
C GLN A 36 21.94 -7.74 12.04
N ASP A 37 20.74 -8.21 12.38
CA ASP A 37 20.20 -9.47 11.90
C ASP A 37 19.95 -9.41 10.39
N ILE A 38 20.62 -10.30 9.65
CA ILE A 38 20.50 -10.39 8.19
C ILE A 38 19.08 -10.79 7.77
N GLU A 39 18.37 -11.56 8.59
CA GLU A 39 16.99 -11.95 8.35
C GLU A 39 16.07 -10.73 8.43
N LEU A 40 16.24 -9.89 9.45
CA LEU A 40 15.47 -8.65 9.59
C LEU A 40 15.64 -7.72 8.39
N SER A 41 16.88 -7.54 7.95
CA SER A 41 17.19 -6.74 6.77
C SER A 41 16.57 -7.31 5.49
N PHE A 42 16.67 -8.64 5.29
CA PHE A 42 16.06 -9.33 4.16
C PHE A 42 14.54 -9.10 4.11
N TRP A 43 13.85 -9.23 5.24
CA TRP A 43 12.41 -9.01 5.32
C TRP A 43 12.04 -7.54 5.04
N PHE A 44 12.74 -6.57 5.63
CA PHE A 44 12.52 -5.15 5.36
C PHE A 44 12.66 -4.80 3.87
N THR A 45 13.73 -5.28 3.23
CA THR A 45 13.96 -5.03 1.80
C THR A 45 12.92 -5.72 0.94
N THR A 46 12.61 -7.00 1.21
CA THR A 46 11.66 -7.77 0.39
C THR A 46 10.25 -7.19 0.48
N PHE A 47 9.75 -6.91 1.69
CA PHE A 47 8.45 -6.26 1.86
C PHE A 47 8.42 -4.86 1.25
N GLY A 48 9.53 -4.12 1.35
CA GLY A 48 9.67 -2.82 0.70
C GLY A 48 9.53 -2.90 -0.82
N VAL A 49 10.27 -3.80 -1.48
CA VAL A 49 10.22 -3.96 -2.95
C VAL A 49 8.84 -4.42 -3.42
N VAL A 50 8.26 -5.42 -2.76
CA VAL A 50 6.91 -5.90 -3.07
C VAL A 50 5.86 -4.80 -2.84
N GLY A 51 5.98 -4.05 -1.74
CA GLY A 51 5.10 -2.94 -1.40
C GLY A 51 5.16 -1.80 -2.40
N ILE A 52 6.34 -1.47 -2.94
CA ILE A 52 6.50 -0.49 -4.03
C ILE A 52 5.74 -0.97 -5.26
N GLY A 53 5.94 -2.22 -5.69
CA GLY A 53 5.25 -2.79 -6.84
C GLY A 53 3.73 -2.74 -6.69
N LEU A 54 3.22 -3.12 -5.52
CA LEU A 54 1.78 -3.05 -5.20
C LEU A 54 1.28 -1.60 -5.15
N GLY A 55 2.05 -0.67 -4.57
CA GLY A 55 1.72 0.75 -4.51
C GLY A 55 1.61 1.38 -5.90
N LEU A 56 2.54 1.08 -6.80
CA LEU A 56 2.49 1.51 -8.20
C LEU A 56 1.28 0.92 -8.93
N ALA A 57 0.98 -0.37 -8.72
CA ALA A 57 -0.22 -0.99 -9.28
C ALA A 57 -1.51 -0.32 -8.76
N MET A 58 -1.57 0.03 -7.47
CA MET A 58 -2.69 0.77 -6.88
C MET A 58 -2.82 2.18 -7.47
N ILE A 59 -1.71 2.88 -7.73
CA ILE A 59 -1.72 4.19 -8.39
C ILE A 59 -2.38 4.09 -9.76
N GLU A 60 -2.01 3.08 -10.56
CA GLU A 60 -2.60 2.88 -11.89
C GLU A 60 -4.08 2.50 -11.81
N LEU A 61 -4.47 1.69 -10.82
CA LEU A 61 -5.88 1.38 -10.58
C LEU A 61 -6.69 2.62 -10.17
N GLU A 62 -6.18 3.46 -9.28
CA GLU A 62 -6.83 4.72 -8.88
C GLU A 62 -6.93 5.68 -10.07
N ARG A 63 -5.89 5.77 -10.92
CA ARG A 63 -5.91 6.56 -12.16
C ARG A 63 -6.95 6.06 -13.15
N ALA A 64 -7.01 4.74 -13.38
CA ALA A 64 -7.93 4.16 -14.35
C ALA A 64 -9.40 4.15 -13.88
N ARG A 65 -9.63 3.90 -12.58
CA ARG A 65 -10.98 3.65 -12.03
C ARG A 65 -11.52 4.78 -11.15
N GLY A 66 -10.64 5.65 -10.64
CA GLY A 66 -10.97 6.66 -9.64
C GLY A 66 -10.89 6.14 -8.20
N PHE A 67 -10.65 4.84 -8.00
CA PHE A 67 -10.58 4.19 -6.70
C PHE A 67 -9.82 2.85 -6.77
N VAL A 68 -9.39 2.34 -5.62
CA VAL A 68 -8.80 0.99 -5.50
C VAL A 68 -9.92 -0.05 -5.38
N PRO A 69 -9.93 -1.13 -6.19
CA PRO A 69 -10.92 -2.19 -6.07
C PRO A 69 -10.93 -2.85 -4.69
N GLY A 70 -12.13 -3.16 -4.17
CA GLY A 70 -12.30 -3.78 -2.86
C GLY A 70 -11.52 -5.10 -2.68
N SER A 71 -11.32 -5.90 -3.74
CA SER A 71 -10.50 -7.12 -3.68
C SER A 71 -9.04 -6.82 -3.32
N VAL A 72 -8.47 -5.75 -3.87
CA VAL A 72 -7.09 -5.32 -3.55
C VAL A 72 -7.02 -4.82 -2.11
N LEU A 73 -8.05 -4.12 -1.64
CA LEU A 73 -8.13 -3.67 -0.24
C LEU A 73 -8.28 -4.83 0.75
N ILE A 74 -9.01 -5.89 0.37
CA ILE A 74 -9.11 -7.11 1.17
C ILE A 74 -7.73 -7.78 1.30
N VAL A 75 -6.99 -7.91 0.19
CA VAL A 75 -5.63 -8.46 0.22
C VAL A 75 -4.73 -7.60 1.12
N LEU A 76 -4.78 -6.28 0.98
CA LEU A 76 -4.01 -5.38 1.85
C LEU A 76 -4.41 -5.53 3.32
N ALA A 77 -5.71 -5.65 3.63
CA ALA A 77 -6.19 -5.87 4.99
C ALA A 77 -5.69 -7.20 5.58
N VAL A 78 -5.70 -8.28 4.79
CA VAL A 78 -5.15 -9.58 5.21
C VAL A 78 -3.65 -9.46 5.48
N THR A 79 -2.89 -8.75 4.64
CA THR A 79 -1.46 -8.49 4.88
C THR A 79 -1.23 -7.73 6.18
N VAL A 80 -2.06 -6.71 6.46
CA VAL A 80 -1.98 -5.97 7.73
C VAL A 80 -2.23 -6.89 8.92
N VAL A 81 -3.31 -7.67 8.90
CA VAL A 81 -3.65 -8.59 10.00
C VAL A 81 -2.54 -9.61 10.20
N PHE A 82 -2.05 -10.21 9.11
CA PHE A 82 -0.97 -11.19 9.18
C PHE A 82 0.28 -10.59 9.82
N GLY A 83 0.74 -9.43 9.34
CA GLY A 83 1.94 -8.80 9.88
C GLY A 83 1.80 -8.33 11.32
N LEU A 84 0.62 -7.86 11.73
CA LEU A 84 0.35 -7.50 13.14
C LEU A 84 0.39 -8.71 14.08
N VAL A 85 0.13 -9.92 13.59
CA VAL A 85 0.16 -11.16 14.40
C VAL A 85 1.57 -11.73 14.51
N PHE A 86 2.38 -11.63 13.45
CA PHE A 86 3.62 -12.42 13.33
C PHE A 86 4.93 -11.60 13.33
N GLU A 87 4.92 -10.28 13.11
CA GLU A 87 6.11 -9.50 12.72
C GLU A 87 6.16 -8.09 13.38
N PRO A 88 7.21 -7.26 13.19
CA PRO A 88 7.33 -5.96 13.86
C PRO A 88 6.13 -5.03 13.56
N VAL A 89 5.41 -4.70 14.63
CA VAL A 89 4.12 -4.02 14.66
C VAL A 89 4.12 -2.67 13.91
N SER A 90 5.23 -1.93 13.93
CA SER A 90 5.27 -0.55 13.43
C SER A 90 5.05 -0.44 11.92
N GLY A 91 5.62 -1.33 11.11
CA GLY A 91 5.45 -1.33 9.65
C GLY A 91 4.00 -1.56 9.24
N PHE A 92 3.35 -2.53 9.88
CA PHE A 92 1.98 -2.94 9.53
C PHE A 92 0.91 -1.94 10.02
N ILE A 93 1.15 -1.21 11.12
CA ILE A 93 0.25 -0.11 11.51
C ILE A 93 0.22 0.97 10.42
N THR A 94 1.35 1.32 9.80
CA THR A 94 1.38 2.38 8.78
C THR A 94 0.55 2.03 7.54
N LEU A 95 0.37 0.75 7.25
CA LEU A 95 -0.47 0.26 6.14
C LEU A 95 -1.98 0.53 6.36
N LEU A 96 -2.41 0.89 7.57
CA LEU A 96 -3.77 1.37 7.82
C LEU A 96 -4.07 2.67 7.06
N VAL A 97 -3.05 3.50 6.76
CA VAL A 97 -3.21 4.74 5.98
C VAL A 97 -3.64 4.45 4.54
N PRO A 98 -2.88 3.70 3.72
CA PRO A 98 -3.31 3.36 2.36
C PRO A 98 -4.60 2.52 2.35
N LEU A 99 -4.81 1.64 3.34
CA LEU A 99 -6.04 0.85 3.47
C LEU A 99 -7.26 1.75 3.71
N GLY A 100 -7.18 2.67 4.68
CA GLY A 100 -8.26 3.60 5.01
C GLY A 100 -8.58 4.55 3.87
N ALA A 101 -7.55 5.15 3.24
CA ALA A 101 -7.72 6.01 2.07
C ALA A 101 -8.39 5.26 0.91
N GLY A 102 -7.92 4.05 0.61
CA GLY A 102 -8.49 3.20 -0.43
C GLY A 102 -9.93 2.79 -0.15
N ALA A 103 -10.24 2.39 1.09
CA ALA A 103 -11.59 2.01 1.52
C ALA A 103 -12.58 3.17 1.41
N LEU A 104 -12.18 4.39 1.84
CA LEU A 104 -12.98 5.59 1.68
C LEU A 104 -13.27 5.91 0.21
N GLY A 105 -12.25 5.83 -0.66
CA GLY A 105 -12.41 6.04 -2.10
C GLY A 105 -13.34 5.01 -2.73
N TRP A 106 -13.18 3.73 -2.40
CA TRP A 106 -14.02 2.64 -2.90
C TRP A 106 -15.48 2.78 -2.45
N TRP A 107 -15.71 3.11 -1.17
CA TRP A 107 -17.06 3.29 -0.63
C TRP A 107 -17.79 4.46 -1.31
N ARG A 108 -17.12 5.61 -1.47
CA ARG A 108 -17.68 6.77 -2.19
C ARG A 108 -18.03 6.44 -3.63
N ALA A 109 -17.18 5.67 -4.32
CA ALA A 109 -17.44 5.24 -5.69
C ALA A 109 -18.69 4.35 -5.81
N ARG A 110 -18.95 3.49 -4.82
CA ARG A 110 -20.18 2.68 -4.79
C ARG A 110 -21.42 3.50 -4.46
N ALA A 111 -21.32 4.47 -3.56
CA ALA A 111 -22.43 5.35 -3.21
C ALA A 111 -22.90 6.26 -4.37
N GLN A 112 -22.01 6.53 -5.32
CA GLN A 112 -22.29 7.35 -6.50
C GLN A 112 -22.80 6.55 -7.72
N GLN A 113 -22.85 5.21 -7.65
CA GLN A 113 -23.50 4.43 -8.70
C GLN A 113 -25.02 4.63 -8.58
N PRO A 114 -25.69 5.15 -9.64
CA PRO A 114 -27.14 5.27 -9.63
C PRO A 114 -27.74 3.89 -9.36
N THR A 115 -28.56 3.77 -8.33
CA THR A 115 -29.47 2.65 -8.18
C THR A 115 -30.39 2.67 -9.40
N SER A 116 -30.06 1.86 -10.40
CA SER A 116 -30.98 1.51 -11.47
C SER A 116 -31.99 0.56 -10.85
N ALA A 117 -33.06 1.14 -10.33
CA ALA A 117 -34.29 0.49 -9.90
C ALA A 117 -35.44 1.07 -10.70
#